data_AF-A0A6M0IK36-F1
#
_entry.id   AF-A0A6M0IK36-F1
#
_cell.length_a   1.000
_cell.length_b   1.000
_cell.length_c   1.000
_cell.angle_alpha   90.00
_cell.angle_beta   90.00
_cell.angle_gamma   90.00
#
_symmetry.space_group_name_H-M   'P 1'
#
loop_
_entity.id
_entity.type
_entity.pdbx_description
1 polymer ?
#
loop_
_entity_poly.entity_id
_entity_poly.type
_entity_poly.pdbx_seq_one_letter_code
_entity_poly.pdbx_strand_id
1 'polypeptide(L)'
;MPNEPQTRHSRIIPELRFSLNLLYVGRLLVGMKATDEGQDLFDERIETVTDELVATELLHEASILAGDVLPEPPPVYPTDDPV
;
A
#
# COMPACT_ATOMS: atom_id res chain seq x y z
N MET A 1 -2.79 -21.03 -3.31
CA MET A 1 -2.08 -19.97 -4.04
C MET A 1 -0.76 -19.78 -3.32
N PRO A 2 0.41 -19.81 -3.98
CA PRO A 2 1.65 -19.48 -3.30
C PRO A 2 1.53 -18.06 -2.73
N ASN A 3 1.88 -17.88 -1.46
CA ASN A 3 1.84 -16.56 -0.84
C ASN A 3 2.85 -15.66 -1.55
N GLU A 4 2.45 -14.44 -1.85
CA GLU A 4 3.36 -13.43 -2.39
C GLU A 4 4.48 -13.19 -1.37
N PRO A 5 5.76 -13.18 -1.78
CA PRO A 5 6.89 -13.01 -0.88
C PRO A 5 6.73 -11.76 -0.01
N GLN A 6 6.83 -11.90 1.31
CA GLN A 6 6.66 -10.76 2.20
C GLN A 6 8.00 -10.10 2.46
N THR A 7 8.08 -8.78 2.33
CA THR A 7 9.25 -7.98 2.70
C THR A 7 8.86 -7.00 3.80
N ARG A 8 9.83 -6.28 4.36
CA ARG A 8 9.53 -5.16 5.26
C ARG A 8 8.66 -4.06 4.62
N HIS A 9 8.65 -3.96 3.28
CA HIS A 9 7.90 -2.97 2.53
C HIS A 9 6.45 -3.40 2.22
N SER A 10 6.16 -4.70 2.31
CA SER A 10 4.86 -5.28 1.93
C SER A 10 3.69 -4.78 2.79
N ARG A 11 3.95 -4.38 4.04
CA ARG A 11 2.90 -3.86 4.95
C ARG A 11 2.41 -2.47 4.57
N ILE A 12 3.28 -1.64 3.98
CA ILE A 12 3.00 -0.23 3.69
C ILE A 12 2.25 -0.07 2.36
N ILE A 13 2.50 -0.94 1.39
CA ILE A 13 1.89 -0.85 0.04
C ILE A 13 0.35 -0.81 0.09
N PRO A 14 -0.36 -1.66 0.84
CA PRO A 14 -1.82 -1.58 0.94
C PRO A 14 -2.32 -0.26 1.54
N GLU A 15 -1.61 0.28 2.52
CA GLU A 15 -1.98 1.54 3.19
C GLU A 15 -1.81 2.74 2.24
N LEU A 16 -0.74 2.77 1.46
CA LEU A 16 -0.51 3.79 0.43
C LEU A 16 -1.55 3.72 -0.68
N ARG A 17 -1.87 2.52 -1.17
CA ARG A 17 -2.94 2.33 -2.18
C ARG A 17 -4.30 2.78 -1.65
N PHE A 18 -4.62 2.46 -0.40
CA PHE A 18 -5.85 2.90 0.24
C PHE A 18 -5.90 4.43 0.38
N SER A 19 -4.81 5.04 0.84
CA SER A 19 -4.69 6.50 0.97
C SER A 19 -4.86 7.21 -0.37
N LEU A 20 -4.25 6.68 -1.42
CA LEU A 20 -4.37 7.21 -2.78
C LEU A 20 -5.82 7.14 -3.29
N ASN A 21 -6.53 6.04 -3.05
CA ASN A 21 -7.95 5.93 -3.40
C ASN A 21 -8.81 6.97 -2.69
N LEU A 22 -8.57 7.21 -1.40
CA LEU A 22 -9.28 8.25 -0.65
C LEU A 22 -9.01 9.65 -1.20
N LEU A 23 -7.77 9.94 -1.60
CA LEU A 23 -7.40 11.21 -2.22
C LEU A 23 -8.12 11.41 -3.56
N TYR A 24 -8.20 10.39 -4.41
CA TYR A 24 -8.95 10.47 -5.67
C TYR A 24 -10.44 10.70 -5.44
N VAL A 25 -11.05 10.03 -4.45
CA VAL A 25 -12.45 10.26 -4.08
C VAL A 25 -12.63 11.68 -3.53
N GLY A 26 -11.72 12.14 -2.67
CA GLY A 26 -11.74 13.50 -2.13
C GLY A 26 -11.66 14.55 -3.24
N ARG A 27 -10.70 14.40 -4.17
CA ARG A 27 -10.55 15.25 -5.35
C ARG A 27 -11.83 15.31 -6.18
N LEU A 28 -12.45 14.16 -6.44
CA LEU A 28 -13.72 14.09 -7.19
C LEU A 28 -14.83 14.88 -6.49
N LEU A 29 -15.00 14.69 -5.18
CA LEU A 29 -16.03 15.38 -4.40
C LEU A 29 -15.80 16.90 -4.32
N VAL A 30 -14.53 17.31 -4.23
CA VAL A 30 -14.12 18.72 -4.23
C VAL A 30 -14.34 19.36 -5.60
N GLY A 31 -14.02 18.65 -6.69
CA GLY A 31 -14.29 19.11 -8.07
C GLY A 31 -15.77 19.38 -8.36
N MET A 32 -16.70 18.82 -7.58
CA MET A 32 -18.13 19.11 -7.68
C MET A 32 -18.55 20.43 -6.99
N LYS A 33 -17.70 21.04 -6.14
CA LYS A 33 -18.07 22.16 -5.26
C LYS A 33 -17.04 23.30 -5.15
N ALA A 34 -15.81 23.13 -5.59
CA ALA A 34 -14.69 23.96 -5.16
C ALA A 34 -14.05 24.83 -6.25
N THR A 35 -13.35 25.86 -5.77
CA THR A 35 -12.43 26.74 -6.51
C THR A 35 -11.08 26.06 -6.79
N ASP A 36 -10.35 26.56 -7.78
CA ASP A 36 -9.10 25.96 -8.31
C ASP A 36 -8.04 25.64 -7.23
N GLU A 37 -7.83 26.51 -6.23
CA GLU A 37 -6.85 26.30 -5.14
C GLU A 37 -7.07 25.01 -4.33
N GLY A 38 -8.33 24.59 -4.15
CA GLY A 38 -8.64 23.35 -3.44
C GLY A 38 -8.31 22.11 -4.27
N GLN A 39 -8.32 22.22 -5.60
CA GLN A 39 -7.97 21.12 -6.51
C GLN A 39 -6.45 20.93 -6.55
N ASP A 40 -5.69 22.03 -6.59
CA ASP A 40 -4.22 22.01 -6.62
C ASP A 40 -3.62 21.29 -5.39
N LEU A 41 -4.19 21.51 -4.20
CA LEU A 41 -3.74 20.83 -2.96
C LEU A 41 -3.96 19.30 -3.01
N PHE A 42 -5.06 18.85 -3.62
CA PHE A 42 -5.30 17.41 -3.79
C PHE A 42 -4.35 16.83 -4.83
N ASP A 43 -4.08 17.56 -5.91
CA ASP A 43 -3.20 17.12 -6.98
C ASP A 43 -1.75 16.96 -6.48
N GLU A 44 -1.23 17.95 -5.73
CA GLU A 44 0.10 17.86 -5.08
C GLU A 44 0.16 16.67 -4.10
N ARG A 45 -0.92 16.44 -3.34
CA ARG A 45 -0.96 15.33 -2.39
C ARG A 45 -1.05 13.97 -3.08
N ILE A 46 -1.79 13.87 -4.19
CA ILE A 46 -1.88 12.67 -5.02
C ILE A 46 -0.52 12.34 -5.60
N GLU A 47 0.20 13.33 -6.14
CA GLU A 47 1.56 13.17 -6.66
C GLU A 47 2.50 12.63 -5.58
N THR A 48 2.53 13.29 -4.41
CA THR A 48 3.39 12.89 -3.28
C THR A 48 3.16 11.43 -2.86
N VAL A 49 1.90 11.01 -2.69
CA VAL A 49 1.56 9.63 -2.28
C VAL A 49 1.84 8.63 -3.39
N THR A 50 1.68 9.05 -4.65
CA THR A 50 2.01 8.21 -5.82
C THR A 50 3.50 7.94 -5.90
N ASP A 51 4.34 8.96 -5.71
CA ASP A 51 5.79 8.81 -5.68
C ASP A 51 6.25 7.87 -4.56
N GLU A 52 5.68 8.02 -3.36
CA GLU A 52 5.97 7.15 -2.23
C GLU A 52 5.54 5.70 -2.51
N LEU A 53 4.36 5.50 -3.12
CA LEU A 53 3.86 4.18 -3.50
C LEU A 53 4.80 3.50 -4.49
N VAL A 54 5.17 4.20 -5.57
CA VAL A 54 6.06 3.67 -6.60
C VAL A 54 7.44 3.35 -6.03
N ALA A 55 8.01 4.25 -5.20
CA ALA A 55 9.28 4.00 -4.54
C ALA A 55 9.22 2.76 -3.62
N THR A 56 8.13 2.60 -2.88
CA THR A 56 7.93 1.46 -1.98
C THR A 56 7.76 0.15 -2.74
N GLU A 57 7.03 0.15 -3.85
CA GLU A 57 6.90 -1.02 -4.75
C GLU A 57 8.25 -1.40 -5.36
N LEU A 58 9.05 -0.43 -5.83
CA LEU A 58 10.40 -0.70 -6.34
C LEU A 58 11.31 -1.29 -5.26
N LEU A 59 11.25 -0.78 -4.04
CA LEU A 59 12.01 -1.33 -2.90
C LEU A 59 11.55 -2.74 -2.54
N HIS A 60 10.25 -3.01 -2.62
CA HIS A 60 9.69 -4.34 -2.42
C HIS A 60 10.25 -5.34 -3.43
N GLU A 61 10.18 -5.03 -4.72
CA GLU A 61 10.71 -5.89 -5.80
C GLU A 61 12.23 -6.06 -5.70
N ALA A 62 12.96 -5.01 -5.35
CA ALA A 62 14.41 -5.08 -5.13
C ALA A 62 14.75 -6.00 -3.95
N SER A 63 14.00 -5.93 -2.84
CA SER A 63 14.15 -6.83 -1.69
C SER A 63 13.87 -8.29 -2.09
N ILE A 64 12.83 -8.55 -2.89
CA ILE A 64 12.55 -9.89 -3.43
C ILE A 64 13.74 -10.40 -4.24
N LEU A 65 14.25 -9.58 -5.17
CA LEU A 65 15.38 -9.95 -6.02
C LEU A 65 16.66 -10.23 -5.21
N ALA A 66 16.89 -9.47 -4.14
CA ALA A 66 18.02 -9.65 -3.23
C ALA A 66 17.85 -10.84 -2.27
N GLY A 67 16.67 -11.46 -2.21
CA GLY A 67 16.34 -12.49 -1.23
C GLY A 67 16.09 -11.96 0.19
N ASP A 68 15.89 -10.65 0.34
CA ASP A 68 15.52 -9.99 1.60
C ASP A 68 14.02 -10.15 1.87
N VAL A 69 13.61 -11.41 2.06
CA VAL A 69 12.22 -11.83 2.28
C VAL A 69 12.05 -12.26 3.73
N LEU A 70 10.96 -11.83 4.36
CA LEU A 70 10.56 -12.22 5.70
C LEU A 70 10.21 -13.72 5.71
N PRO A 71 10.57 -14.45 6.78
CA PRO A 71 10.20 -15.86 6.90
C PRO A 71 8.68 -16.02 6.91
N GLU A 72 8.19 -17.03 6.18
CA GLU A 72 6.78 -17.39 6.24
C GLU A 72 6.41 -17.77 7.69
N PRO A 73 5.26 -17.28 8.22
CA PRO A 73 4.80 -17.72 9.53
C PRO A 73 4.54 -19.23 9.48
N PRO A 74 4.93 -19.99 10.51
CA PRO A 74 4.72 -21.43 10.54
C PRO A 74 3.21 -21.73 10.41
N PRO A 75 2.83 -22.81 9.72
CA PRO A 75 1.43 -23.20 9.59
C PRO A 75 0.83 -23.42 11.00
N VAL A 76 -0.25 -22.72 11.30
CA VAL A 76 -1.04 -22.94 12.51
C VAL A 76 -1.89 -24.18 12.25
N TYR A 77 -1.43 -25.34 12.75
CA TYR A 77 -2.28 -26.52 12.82
C TYR A 77 -3.27 -26.32 13.98
N PRO A 78 -4.58 -26.53 13.78
CA PRO A 78 -5.52 -26.57 14.89
C PRO A 78 -5.07 -27.69 15.84
N THR A 79 -4.69 -27.32 17.05
CA THR A 79 -4.49 -28.28 18.14
C THR A 79 -5.86 -28.83 18.51
N ASP A 80 -6.16 -30.03 18.06
CA ASP A 80 -7.25 -30.83 18.62
C ASP A 80 -6.90 -31.10 20.08
N ASP A 81 -7.43 -30.29 20.99
CA ASP A 81 -7.42 -30.59 22.42
C ASP A 81 -8.27 -31.85 22.64
N PRO A 82 -7.71 -32.96 23.15
CA PRO A 82 -8.51 -34.11 23.51
C PRO A 82 -9.29 -33.79 24.79
N VAL A 83 -10.63 -33.81 24.68
CA VAL A 83 -11.59 -33.75 25.80
C VAL A 83 -11.52 -35.02 26.64
#